data_AF-A0AAU3YHW6-F1
#
_entry.id   AF-A0AAU3YHW6-F1
#
_cell.length_a   1.000
_cell.length_b   1.000
_cell.length_c   1.000
_cell.angle_alpha   90.00
_cell.angle_beta   90.00
_cell.angle_gamma   90.00
#
_symmetry.space_group_name_H-M   'P 1'
#
loop_
_entity.id
_entity.type
_entity.pdbx_description
1 polymer ?
#
loop_
_entity_poly.entity_id
_entity_poly.type
_entity_poly.pdbx_seq_one_letter_code
_entity_poly.pdbx_strand_id
1 'polypeptide(L)'
;MPATSPAPMSPADDIASLWLAAKRQVDMAKQAEGQLRLELQDRLRTDGVETENGSLVMGLPERVTFGKNTYSAVRLERVVAEYADEEVAEHITRSKGVYERAFPVRPVFDPQELYVLNSEDILSDVDMGNIFLSKESWRTVRVKD
;
A
#
# COMPACT_ATOMS: atom_id res chain seq x y z
N MET A 1 14.69 -50.05 -14.35
CA MET A 1 15.02 -48.74 -13.76
C MET A 1 14.41 -48.73 -12.36
N PRO A 2 15.21 -48.65 -11.28
CA PRO A 2 14.65 -48.60 -9.93
C PRO A 2 13.98 -47.24 -9.72
N ALA A 3 12.70 -47.26 -9.31
CA ALA A 3 11.98 -46.08 -8.89
C ALA A 3 12.64 -45.55 -7.62
N THR A 4 13.18 -44.33 -7.68
CA THR A 4 13.68 -43.61 -6.51
C THR A 4 12.46 -43.32 -5.63
N SER A 5 12.32 -44.09 -4.53
CA SER A 5 11.30 -43.85 -3.52
C SER A 5 11.47 -42.40 -3.01
N PRO A 6 10.44 -41.54 -3.05
CA PRO A 6 10.59 -40.16 -2.61
C PRO A 6 11.01 -40.18 -1.15
N ALA A 7 12.05 -39.40 -0.83
CA ALA A 7 12.53 -39.24 0.54
C ALA A 7 11.35 -38.80 1.44
N PRO A 8 11.27 -39.28 2.69
CA PRO A 8 10.22 -38.85 3.61
C PRO A 8 10.29 -37.32 3.76
N MET A 9 9.15 -36.63 3.57
CA MET A 9 9.07 -35.18 3.72
C MET A 9 9.54 -34.77 5.11
N SER A 10 10.36 -33.72 5.19
CA SER A 10 10.76 -33.17 6.48
C SER A 10 9.62 -32.31 7.05
N PRO A 11 9.53 -32.13 8.39
CA PRO A 11 8.55 -31.22 8.99
C PRO A 11 8.60 -29.78 8.46
N ALA A 12 9.75 -29.35 7.89
CA ALA A 12 9.88 -28.04 7.26
C ALA A 12 9.18 -27.98 5.89
N ASP A 13 9.19 -29.07 5.13
CA ASP A 13 8.53 -29.19 3.83
C ASP A 13 6.99 -29.16 3.99
N ASP A 14 6.50 -29.73 5.10
CA ASP A 14 5.09 -29.67 5.47
C ASP A 14 4.63 -28.24 5.78
N ILE A 15 5.41 -27.48 6.56
CA ILE A 15 5.08 -26.09 6.89
C ILE A 15 5.15 -25.20 5.65
N ALA A 16 6.16 -25.38 4.78
CA ALA A 16 6.28 -24.63 3.53
C ALA A 16 5.10 -24.90 2.59
N SER A 17 4.68 -26.16 2.46
CA SER A 17 3.53 -26.57 1.65
C SER A 17 2.21 -26.00 2.20
N LEU A 18 2.00 -26.06 3.52
CA LEU A 18 0.85 -25.45 4.17
C LEU A 18 0.83 -23.93 4.01
N TRP A 19 1.98 -23.27 4.11
CA TRP A 19 2.10 -21.83 3.88
C TRP A 19 1.75 -21.46 2.45
N LEU A 20 2.24 -22.20 1.45
CA LEU A 20 1.90 -21.97 0.03
C LEU A 20 0.40 -22.18 -0.22
N ALA A 21 -0.20 -23.22 0.37
CA ALA A 21 -1.64 -23.45 0.27
C ALA A 21 -2.46 -22.32 0.89
N ALA A 22 -2.08 -21.84 2.09
CA ALA A 22 -2.73 -20.71 2.74
C ALA A 22 -2.60 -19.41 1.90
N LYS A 23 -1.41 -19.14 1.35
CA LYS A 23 -1.18 -18.00 0.45
C LYS A 23 -2.07 -18.06 -0.79
N ARG A 24 -2.23 -19.25 -1.39
CA ARG A 24 -3.13 -19.45 -2.52
C ARG A 24 -4.58 -19.15 -2.15
N GLN A 25 -5.05 -19.61 -1.00
CA GLN A 25 -6.41 -19.33 -0.53
C GLN A 25 -6.64 -17.83 -0.31
N VAL A 26 -5.67 -17.13 0.29
CA VAL A 26 -5.72 -15.67 0.46
C VAL A 26 -5.77 -14.96 -0.89
N ASP A 27 -4.94 -15.38 -1.85
CA ASP A 27 -4.91 -14.77 -3.17
C ASP A 27 -6.25 -14.98 -3.91
N MET A 28 -6.83 -16.18 -3.84
CA MET A 28 -8.16 -16.48 -4.40
C MET A 28 -9.27 -15.66 -3.73
N ALA A 29 -9.26 -15.56 -2.40
CA ALA A 29 -10.24 -14.79 -1.65
C ALA A 29 -10.16 -13.29 -1.98
N LYS A 30 -8.95 -12.74 -2.12
CA LYS A 30 -8.73 -11.35 -2.55
C LYS A 30 -9.24 -11.09 -3.96
N GLN A 31 -9.02 -12.03 -4.88
CA GLN A 31 -9.54 -11.90 -6.24
C GLN A 31 -11.07 -11.90 -6.24
N ALA A 32 -11.70 -12.80 -5.50
CA ALA A 32 -13.15 -12.86 -5.37
C ALA A 32 -13.74 -11.60 -4.70
N GLU A 33 -13.14 -11.13 -3.61
CA GLU A 33 -13.53 -9.87 -2.93
C GLU A 33 -13.40 -8.68 -3.88
N GLY A 34 -12.31 -8.59 -4.65
CA GLY A 34 -12.13 -7.55 -5.66
C GLY A 34 -13.22 -7.54 -6.72
N GLN A 35 -13.62 -8.71 -7.23
CA GLN A 35 -14.71 -8.85 -8.20
C GLN A 35 -16.06 -8.43 -7.61
N LEU A 36 -16.41 -8.97 -6.44
CA LEU A 36 -17.66 -8.63 -5.74
C LEU A 36 -17.75 -7.15 -5.41
N ARG A 37 -16.63 -6.53 -5.04
CA ARG A 37 -16.57 -5.09 -4.75
C ARG A 37 -16.88 -4.25 -5.98
N LEU A 38 -16.35 -4.62 -7.15
CA LEU A 38 -16.65 -3.92 -8.40
C LEU A 38 -18.12 -4.04 -8.77
N GLU A 39 -18.67 -5.25 -8.72
CA GLU A 39 -20.10 -5.49 -8.97
C GLU A 39 -20.99 -4.70 -8.00
N LEU A 40 -20.62 -4.68 -6.72
CA LEU A 40 -21.34 -3.92 -5.70
C LEU A 40 -21.29 -2.41 -5.94
N GLN A 41 -20.17 -1.87 -6.43
CA GLN A 41 -20.07 -0.46 -6.81
C GLN A 41 -21.00 -0.12 -7.98
N ASP A 42 -21.07 -0.99 -9.00
CA ASP A 42 -21.94 -0.78 -10.15
C ASP A 42 -23.42 -0.87 -9.77
N ARG A 43 -23.76 -1.79 -8.86
CA ARG A 43 -25.09 -1.89 -8.25
C ARG A 43 -25.42 -0.63 -7.43
N LEU A 44 -24.48 -0.13 -6.62
CA LEU A 44 -24.65 1.13 -5.87
C LEU A 44 -24.87 2.34 -6.79
N ARG A 45 -24.20 2.40 -7.94
CA ARG A 45 -24.44 3.46 -8.95
C ARG A 45 -25.80 3.35 -9.64
N THR A 46 -26.35 2.14 -9.75
CA THR A 46 -27.60 1.89 -10.47
C THR A 46 -28.83 2.03 -9.58
N ASP A 47 -28.80 1.44 -8.37
CA ASP A 47 -29.97 1.35 -7.49
C ASP A 47 -29.75 2.03 -6.13
N GLY A 48 -28.56 2.61 -5.88
CA GLY A 48 -28.29 3.33 -4.65
C GLY A 48 -29.05 4.66 -4.59
N VAL A 49 -29.36 5.09 -3.38
CA VAL A 49 -29.96 6.41 -3.13
C VAL A 49 -28.84 7.40 -2.82
N GLU A 50 -28.81 8.51 -3.55
CA GLU A 50 -27.84 9.58 -3.34
C GLU A 50 -28.13 10.34 -2.04
N THR A 51 -27.10 10.57 -1.23
CA THR A 51 -27.15 11.36 0.00
C THR A 51 -26.74 12.80 -0.27
N GLU A 52 -26.97 13.71 0.69
CA GLU A 52 -26.69 15.15 0.53
C GLU A 52 -25.23 15.48 0.14
N ASN A 53 -24.27 14.63 0.51
CA ASN A 53 -22.85 14.77 0.17
C ASN A 53 -22.46 14.10 -1.18
N GLY A 54 -23.43 13.58 -1.94
CA GLY A 54 -23.23 12.87 -3.21
C GLY A 54 -22.72 11.43 -3.07
N SER A 55 -22.75 10.84 -1.87
CA SER A 55 -22.48 9.42 -1.68
C SER A 55 -23.72 8.58 -2.04
N LEU A 56 -23.53 7.30 -2.35
CA LEU A 56 -24.63 6.40 -2.70
C LEU A 56 -24.78 5.33 -1.61
N VAL A 57 -26.00 5.09 -1.15
CA VAL A 57 -26.29 4.10 -0.11
C VAL A 57 -27.31 3.08 -0.61
N MET A 58 -27.07 1.81 -0.31
CA MET A 58 -28.00 0.71 -0.57
C MET A 58 -28.21 -0.10 0.71
N GLY A 59 -29.47 -0.26 1.12
CA GLY A 59 -29.83 -1.15 2.23
C GLY A 59 -29.61 -2.61 1.85
N LEU A 60 -29.15 -3.41 2.81
CA LEU A 60 -29.09 -4.86 2.66
C LEU A 60 -30.48 -5.45 2.96
N PRO A 61 -30.92 -6.49 2.23
CA PRO A 61 -32.21 -7.13 2.46
C PRO A 61 -32.30 -7.76 3.86
N GLU A 62 -31.18 -8.27 4.36
CA GLU A 62 -31.03 -8.79 5.72
C GLU A 62 -29.77 -8.23 6.37
N ARG A 63 -29.80 -8.12 7.70
CA ARG A 63 -28.62 -7.66 8.45
C ARG A 63 -27.55 -8.74 8.44
N VAL A 64 -26.33 -8.36 8.07
CA VAL A 64 -25.18 -9.26 8.04
C VAL A 64 -24.27 -8.97 9.23
N THR A 65 -23.99 -9.98 10.06
CA THR A 65 -23.07 -9.86 11.19
C THR A 65 -21.71 -10.42 10.82
N PHE A 66 -20.65 -9.62 11.00
CA PHE A 66 -19.27 -10.06 10.83
C PHE A 66 -18.44 -9.62 12.05
N GLY A 67 -17.92 -10.60 12.78
CA GLY A 67 -17.25 -10.36 14.06
C GLY A 67 -18.21 -9.78 15.09
N LYS A 68 -17.90 -8.58 15.60
CA LYS A 68 -18.73 -7.86 16.59
C LYS A 68 -19.69 -6.85 15.96
N ASN A 69 -19.66 -6.67 14.65
CA ASN A 69 -20.41 -5.63 13.96
C ASN A 69 -21.56 -6.23 13.17
N THR A 70 -22.68 -5.51 13.11
CA THR A 70 -23.84 -5.83 12.30
C THR A 70 -24.05 -4.73 11.27
N TYR A 71 -24.12 -5.10 9.99
CA TYR A 71 -24.26 -4.20 8.86
C TYR A 71 -25.67 -4.33 8.28
N SER A 72 -26.32 -3.21 8.00
CA SER A 72 -27.65 -3.17 7.39
C SER A 72 -27.67 -2.47 6.03
N ALA A 73 -26.54 -1.91 5.59
CA ALA A 73 -26.42 -1.17 4.35
C ALA A 73 -24.95 -1.14 3.90
N VAL A 74 -24.75 -0.84 2.62
CA VAL A 74 -23.45 -0.54 2.03
C VAL A 74 -23.49 0.89 1.48
N ARG A 75 -22.37 1.62 1.63
CA ARG A 75 -22.22 2.99 1.13
C ARG A 75 -21.02 3.07 0.19
N LEU A 76 -21.22 3.69 -0.98
CA LEU A 76 -20.16 4.17 -1.85
C LEU A 76 -19.95 5.66 -1.58
N GLU A 77 -18.81 6.01 -1.00
CA GLU A 77 -18.49 7.38 -0.63
C GLU A 77 -17.99 8.18 -1.82
N ARG A 78 -18.50 9.41 -1.97
CA ARG A 78 -17.93 10.38 -2.89
C ARG A 78 -16.74 11.06 -2.23
N VAL A 79 -15.56 10.83 -2.78
CA VAL A 79 -14.34 11.54 -2.39
C VAL A 79 -13.99 12.51 -3.50
N VAL A 80 -14.05 13.80 -3.20
CA VAL A 80 -13.50 14.86 -4.05
C VAL A 80 -12.18 15.27 -3.42
N ALA A 81 -11.08 14.83 -4.03
CA ALA A 81 -9.75 15.29 -3.63
C ALA A 81 -9.42 16.54 -4.45
N GLU A 82 -9.27 17.67 -3.77
CA GLU A 82 -8.74 18.88 -4.37
C GLU A 82 -7.21 18.76 -4.36
N TYR A 83 -6.61 18.76 -5.55
CA TYR A 83 -5.16 18.78 -5.70
C TYR A 83 -4.75 20.19 -6.14
N ALA A 84 -3.73 20.74 -5.48
CA ALA A 84 -3.06 21.93 -5.98
C ALA A 84 -2.22 21.53 -7.18
N ASP A 85 -2.49 22.13 -8.33
CA ASP A 85 -1.63 22.03 -9.49
C ASP A 85 -0.35 22.81 -9.21
N GLU A 86 0.77 22.10 -9.07
CA GLU A 86 2.05 22.67 -8.64
C GLU A 86 2.61 23.66 -9.68
N GLU A 87 2.48 23.36 -10.97
CA GLU A 87 2.97 24.22 -12.05
C GLU A 87 2.17 25.54 -12.10
N VAL A 88 0.84 25.43 -11.99
CA VAL A 88 -0.05 26.59 -11.95
C VAL A 88 0.18 27.40 -10.67
N ALA A 89 0.33 26.74 -9.53
CA ALA A 89 0.60 27.40 -8.25
C ALA A 89 1.96 28.12 -8.28
N GLU A 90 3.01 27.50 -8.84
CA GLU A 90 4.31 28.12 -9.04
C GLU A 90 4.18 29.38 -9.92
N HIS A 91 3.53 29.27 -11.08
CA HIS A 91 3.36 30.40 -11.99
C HIS A 91 2.64 31.58 -11.32
N ILE A 92 1.51 31.32 -10.65
CA ILE A 92 0.72 32.34 -9.95
C ILE A 92 1.49 32.96 -8.78
N THR A 93 2.19 32.14 -8.00
CA THR A 93 2.92 32.63 -6.82
C THR A 93 4.15 33.43 -7.22
N ARG A 94 4.84 33.07 -8.30
CA ARG A 94 5.90 33.87 -8.92
C ARG A 94 5.36 35.20 -9.45
N SER A 95 4.24 35.18 -10.20
CA SER A 95 3.65 36.41 -10.75
C SER A 95 3.16 37.38 -9.66
N LYS A 96 2.83 36.87 -8.48
CA LYS A 96 2.37 37.65 -7.32
C LYS A 96 3.49 37.98 -6.32
N GLY A 97 4.73 37.57 -6.58
CA GLY A 97 5.86 37.83 -5.67
C GLY A 97 5.76 37.15 -4.31
N VAL A 98 4.99 36.06 -4.19
CA VAL A 98 4.81 35.30 -2.94
C VAL A 98 5.35 33.87 -3.03
N TYR A 99 6.12 33.56 -4.08
CA TYR A 99 6.70 32.24 -4.35
C TYR A 99 7.37 31.61 -3.11
N GLU A 100 8.32 32.30 -2.48
CA GLU A 100 9.05 31.80 -1.31
C GLU A 100 8.16 31.43 -0.11
N ARG A 101 6.95 32.01 -0.02
CA ARG A 101 5.98 31.67 1.04
C ARG A 101 5.21 30.39 0.74
N ALA A 102 4.97 30.10 -0.53
CA ALA A 102 4.25 28.91 -0.99
C ALA A 102 5.20 27.72 -1.25
N PHE A 103 6.43 28.00 -1.65
CA PHE A 103 7.48 27.03 -2.00
C PHE A 103 8.74 27.28 -1.15
N PRO A 104 8.70 27.05 0.17
CA PRO A 104 9.85 27.30 1.02
C PRO A 104 10.97 26.32 0.70
N VAL A 105 12.21 26.82 0.61
CA VAL A 105 13.41 25.98 0.54
C VAL A 105 13.48 25.12 1.80
N ARG A 106 13.38 23.80 1.65
CA ARG A 106 13.57 22.85 2.75
C ARG A 106 14.93 22.19 2.59
N PRO A 107 15.72 22.05 3.66
CA PRO A 107 16.91 21.22 3.61
C PRO A 107 16.48 19.78 3.26
N VAL A 108 16.98 19.28 2.14
CA VAL A 108 16.80 17.90 1.71
C VAL A 108 18.01 17.12 2.16
N PHE A 109 17.79 16.04 2.90
CA PHE A 109 18.87 15.11 3.24
C PHE A 109 19.33 14.41 1.96
N ASP A 110 20.58 14.63 1.56
CA ASP A 110 21.20 13.96 0.43
C ASP A 110 22.18 12.88 0.94
N PRO A 111 21.83 11.59 0.85
CA PRO A 111 22.71 10.51 1.27
C PRO A 111 23.99 10.41 0.43
N GLN A 112 23.98 10.86 -0.83
CA GLN A 112 25.16 10.82 -1.70
C GLN A 112 26.19 11.86 -1.27
N GLU A 113 25.73 13.05 -0.89
CA GLU A 113 26.59 14.12 -0.39
C GLU A 113 27.38 13.71 0.85
N LEU A 114 26.82 12.87 1.73
CA LEU A 114 27.55 12.33 2.88
C LEU A 114 28.81 11.54 2.49
N TYR A 115 28.77 10.81 1.37
CA TYR A 115 29.94 10.09 0.88
C TYR A 115 31.00 11.03 0.30
N VAL A 116 30.58 12.12 -0.35
CA VAL A 116 31.49 13.18 -0.80
C VAL A 116 32.19 13.80 0.41
N LEU A 117 31.42 14.17 1.44
CA LEU A 117 31.95 14.74 2.69
C LEU A 117 32.89 13.78 3.43
N ASN A 118 32.66 12.46 3.38
CA ASN A 118 33.61 11.48 3.91
C ASN A 118 34.91 11.43 3.08
N SER A 119 34.81 11.51 1.75
CA SER A 119 35.99 11.51 0.86
C SER A 119 36.84 12.78 0.96
N GLU A 120 36.23 13.87 1.40
CA GLU A 120 36.88 15.15 1.69
C GLU A 120 37.42 15.22 3.14
N ASP A 121 37.39 14.11 3.89
CA ASP A 121 37.78 13.99 5.30
C ASP A 121 36.99 14.94 6.25
N ILE A 122 35.81 15.42 5.85
CA ILE A 122 34.93 16.26 6.66
C ILE A 122 34.10 15.41 7.64
N LEU A 123 33.59 14.28 7.16
CA LEU A 123 32.99 13.24 7.99
C LEU A 123 34.00 12.11 8.16
N SER A 124 34.01 11.48 9.34
CA SER A 124 34.81 10.28 9.55
C SER A 124 34.01 9.01 9.24
N ASP A 125 34.71 7.88 9.02
CA ASP A 125 34.08 6.57 8.90
C ASP A 125 33.20 6.20 10.12
N VAL A 126 33.55 6.72 11.30
CA VAL A 126 32.75 6.54 12.53
C VAL A 126 31.44 7.32 12.42
N ASP A 127 31.47 8.56 11.92
CA ASP A 127 30.26 9.36 11.68
C ASP A 127 29.36 8.69 10.64
N MET A 128 29.95 8.21 9.56
CA MET A 128 29.23 7.45 8.52
C MET A 128 28.57 6.19 9.08
N GLY A 129 29.26 5.45 9.95
CA GLY A 129 28.70 4.26 10.62
C GLY A 129 27.53 4.59 11.56
N ASN A 130 27.53 5.76 12.19
CA ASN A 130 26.43 6.22 13.04
C ASN A 130 25.23 6.71 12.22
N ILE A 131 25.46 7.28 11.04
CA ILE A 131 24.41 7.80 10.15
C ILE A 131 23.71 6.65 9.41
N PHE A 132 24.48 5.71 8.85
CA PHE A 132 23.96 4.59 8.07
C PHE A 132 23.72 3.35 8.95
N LEU A 133 22.59 3.36 9.67
CA LEU A 133 22.19 2.24 10.51
C LEU A 133 21.75 1.03 9.68
N SER A 134 22.48 -0.08 9.77
CA SER A 134 22.08 -1.34 9.16
C SER A 134 20.94 -1.97 9.95
N LYS A 135 19.77 -2.12 9.31
CA LYS A 135 18.64 -2.88 9.86
C LYS A 135 18.39 -4.11 9.02
N GLU A 136 18.60 -5.28 9.61
CA GLU A 136 18.27 -6.54 8.97
C GLU A 136 16.75 -6.73 8.91
N SER A 137 16.24 -7.17 7.77
CA SER A 137 14.84 -7.57 7.61
C SER A 137 14.74 -8.82 6.75
N TRP A 138 13.92 -9.77 7.21
CA TRP A 138 13.70 -11.04 6.52
C TRP A 138 12.28 -11.04 5.95
N ARG A 139 12.15 -11.51 4.70
CA ARG A 139 10.83 -11.74 4.08
C ARG A 139 10.81 -13.09 3.38
N THR A 140 9.72 -13.82 3.55
CA THR A 140 9.46 -15.07 2.82
C THR A 140 8.87 -14.72 1.44
N VAL A 141 9.53 -15.18 0.38
CA VAL A 141 9.09 -14.97 -1.01
C VAL A 141 8.83 -16.31 -1.70
N ARG A 142 7.90 -16.31 -2.67
CA ARG A 142 7.67 -17.47 -3.53
C ARG A 142 8.77 -17.48 -4.61
N VAL A 143 9.40 -18.63 -4.82
CA VAL A 143 10.31 -18.84 -5.95
C VAL A 143 9.52 -19.58 -7.04
N LYS A 144 9.69 -19.16 -8.29
CA LYS A 144 9.16 -19.85 -9.48
C LYS A 144 10.36 -20.36 -10.27
N ASP A 145 10.23 -21.58 -10.80
CA ASP A 145 11.16 -22.11 -11.80
C ASP A 145 10.85 -21.56 -13.20
#